data_AF-A0A1G4U2J0-F1
#
_entry.id   AF-A0A1G4U2J0-F1
#
_cell.length_a   1.000
_cell.length_b   1.000
_cell.length_c   1.000
_cell.angle_alpha   90.00
_cell.angle_beta   90.00
_cell.angle_gamma   90.00
#
_symmetry.space_group_name_H-M   'P 1'
#
loop_
_entity.id
_entity.type
_entity.pdbx_description
1 polymer ?
#
loop_
_entity_poly.entity_id
_entity_poly.type
_entity_poly.pdbx_seq_one_letter_code
_entity_poly.pdbx_strand_id
1 'polypeptide(L)'
;MTVLQIDLETYSSVDLKTAGVHRYVEAPDFEILLFGFAFDDEPVTVVDLTAFEDIPKDVMDALRSSTVTKTAFNAAFERTAIAKHFGIECDPLHWRCTAVHALTLGLPGYLEGVAEVLKLEAQKDAKGKALIKYFSVPCKPTKTNGGRTRNYPHHAPDKWEDYKAYNRQDIVV
;
A
#
# COMPACT_ATOMS: atom_id res chain seq x y z
N MET A 1 6.17 -17.27 15.75
CA MET A 1 6.92 -16.13 15.19
C MET A 1 5.88 -15.15 14.72
N THR A 2 5.85 -13.95 15.28
CA THR A 2 4.83 -12.95 14.94
C THR A 2 5.07 -12.41 13.53
N VAL A 3 4.00 -12.29 12.76
CA VAL A 3 3.97 -11.75 11.41
C VAL A 3 3.20 -10.43 11.42
N LEU A 4 3.76 -9.41 10.78
CA LEU A 4 3.09 -8.15 10.49
C LEU A 4 2.85 -8.05 8.98
N GLN A 5 1.60 -8.21 8.57
CA GLN A 5 1.17 -8.00 7.18
C GLN A 5 0.97 -6.51 6.94
N ILE A 6 1.44 -6.01 5.80
CA ILE A 6 1.42 -4.57 5.46
C ILE A 6 1.03 -4.38 3.99
N ASP A 7 0.23 -3.35 3.73
CA ASP A 7 -0.12 -2.86 2.41
C ASP A 7 -0.26 -1.33 2.48
N LEU A 8 0.22 -0.63 1.45
CA LEU A 8 0.29 0.83 1.44
C LEU A 8 -0.40 1.40 0.22
N GLU A 9 -1.19 2.44 0.44
CA GLU A 9 -1.62 3.33 -0.63
C GLU A 9 -0.80 4.60 -0.58
N THR A 10 -0.24 5.02 -1.72
CA THR A 10 0.74 6.12 -1.77
C THR A 10 0.46 7.06 -2.92
N TYR A 11 0.86 8.32 -2.80
CA TYR A 11 0.86 9.28 -3.91
C TYR A 11 2.29 9.69 -4.26
N SER A 12 2.52 9.96 -5.54
CA SER A 12 3.72 10.66 -6.04
C SER A 12 3.40 11.36 -7.37
N SER A 13 4.05 12.48 -7.65
CA SER A 13 4.05 13.07 -9.00
C SER A 13 4.82 12.23 -10.02
N VAL A 14 5.67 11.32 -9.56
CA VAL A 14 6.49 10.44 -10.40
C VAL A 14 5.73 9.16 -10.72
N ASP A 15 5.78 8.71 -11.97
CA ASP A 15 5.18 7.45 -12.38
C ASP A 15 6.06 6.26 -11.95
N LEU A 16 5.50 5.38 -11.09
CA LEU A 16 6.21 4.23 -10.53
C LEU A 16 6.71 3.25 -11.58
N LYS A 17 5.93 3.02 -12.65
CA LYS A 17 6.23 2.00 -13.67
C LYS A 17 7.40 2.39 -14.56
N THR A 18 7.55 3.70 -14.80
CA THR A 18 8.59 4.24 -15.69
C THR A 18 9.84 4.69 -14.94
N ALA A 19 9.72 5.15 -13.69
CA ALA A 19 10.83 5.68 -12.92
C ALA A 19 11.38 4.72 -11.85
N GLY A 20 10.61 3.71 -11.45
CA GLY A 20 10.95 2.79 -10.37
C GLY A 20 10.77 3.40 -8.97
N VAL A 21 10.81 2.53 -7.95
CA VAL A 21 10.44 2.90 -6.57
C VAL A 21 11.33 3.98 -5.96
N HIS A 22 12.63 3.97 -6.21
CA HIS A 22 13.55 4.94 -5.59
C HIS A 22 13.23 6.37 -6.02
N ARG A 23 13.06 6.60 -7.33
CA ARG A 23 12.63 7.91 -7.85
C ARG A 23 11.22 8.28 -7.42
N TYR A 24 10.33 7.29 -7.35
CA TYR A 24 8.95 7.47 -6.90
C TYR A 24 8.86 8.03 -5.48
N VAL A 25 9.61 7.45 -4.53
CA VAL A 25 9.59 7.88 -3.11
C VAL A 25 10.46 9.12 -2.85
N GLU A 26 11.36 9.47 -3.77
CA GLU A 26 12.18 10.68 -3.72
C GLU A 26 11.45 11.94 -4.18
N ALA A 27 10.28 11.79 -4.82
CA ALA A 27 9.49 12.94 -5.24
C ALA A 27 9.18 13.85 -4.04
N PRO A 28 9.29 15.19 -4.19
CA PRO A 28 9.04 16.12 -3.09
C PRO A 28 7.61 16.04 -2.52
N ASP A 29 6.67 15.52 -3.31
CA ASP A 29 5.27 15.34 -2.97
C ASP A 29 4.89 13.87 -2.70
N PHE A 30 5.88 12.99 -2.52
CA PHE A 30 5.62 11.61 -2.13
C PHE A 30 4.95 11.56 -0.74
N GLU A 31 3.90 10.75 -0.64
CA GLU A 31 3.07 10.62 0.54
C GLU A 31 2.58 9.17 0.68
N ILE A 32 2.65 8.61 1.89
CA ILE A 32 1.85 7.42 2.22
C ILE A 32 0.48 7.95 2.63
N LEU A 33 -0.56 7.53 1.91
CA LEU A 33 -1.94 7.96 2.11
C LEU A 33 -2.64 7.08 3.16
N LEU A 34 -2.59 5.77 2.95
CA LEU A 34 -3.19 4.76 3.81
C LEU A 34 -2.14 3.73 4.20
N PHE A 35 -2.18 3.31 5.47
CA PHE A 35 -1.34 2.26 6.00
C PHE A 35 -2.23 1.12 6.53
N GLY A 36 -2.36 0.06 5.74
CA GLY A 36 -3.07 -1.16 6.11
C GLY A 36 -2.13 -2.14 6.80
N PHE A 37 -2.56 -2.73 7.91
CA PHE A 37 -1.79 -3.76 8.60
C PHE A 37 -2.64 -4.78 9.36
N ALA A 38 -2.06 -5.94 9.63
CA ALA A 38 -2.58 -6.95 10.56
C ALA A 38 -1.43 -7.71 11.21
N PHE A 39 -1.58 -8.03 12.50
CA PHE A 39 -0.68 -8.95 13.19
C PHE A 39 -1.26 -10.37 13.15
N ASP A 40 -0.49 -11.33 12.66
CA ASP A 40 -0.90 -12.74 12.57
C ASP A 40 -2.34 -12.88 12.00
N ASP A 41 -3.29 -13.41 12.78
CA ASP A 41 -4.70 -13.57 12.40
C ASP A 41 -5.63 -12.47 12.96
N GLU A 42 -5.06 -11.37 13.48
CA GLU A 42 -5.83 -10.25 14.02
C GLU A 42 -6.57 -9.47 12.91
N PRO A 43 -7.69 -8.80 13.24
CA PRO A 43 -8.41 -7.97 12.28
C PRO A 43 -7.51 -6.90 11.67
N VAL A 44 -7.62 -6.74 10.35
CA VAL A 44 -6.91 -5.67 9.63
C VAL A 44 -7.28 -4.31 10.20
N THR A 45 -6.31 -3.42 10.33
CA THR A 45 -6.48 -2.00 10.66
C THR A 45 -5.95 -1.16 9.51
N VAL A 46 -6.66 -0.08 9.17
CA VAL A 46 -6.22 0.88 8.16
C VAL A 46 -6.10 2.24 8.83
N VAL A 47 -4.91 2.83 8.78
CA VAL A 47 -4.62 4.16 9.32
C VAL A 47 -4.64 5.17 8.17
N ASP A 48 -5.40 6.25 8.35
CA ASP A 48 -5.50 7.37 7.43
C ASP A 48 -4.47 8.45 7.78
N LEU A 49 -3.29 8.36 7.18
CA LEU A 49 -2.21 9.32 7.42
C LEU A 49 -2.54 10.72 6.88
N THR A 50 -3.47 10.82 5.92
CA THR A 50 -3.94 12.12 5.40
C THR A 50 -4.83 12.86 6.39
N ALA A 51 -5.41 12.13 7.36
CA ALA A 51 -6.16 12.67 8.48
C ALA A 51 -5.29 12.94 9.72
N PHE A 52 -3.96 12.85 9.58
CA PHE A 52 -2.99 12.98 10.67
C PHE A 52 -3.17 11.93 11.78
N GLU A 53 -3.67 10.75 11.42
CA GLU A 53 -3.68 9.62 12.34
C GLU A 53 -2.25 9.10 12.56
N ASP A 54 -1.93 8.72 13.79
CA ASP A 54 -0.64 8.15 14.14
C ASP A 54 -0.62 6.64 13.90
N ILE A 55 0.50 6.13 13.36
CA ILE A 55 0.75 4.69 13.34
C ILE A 55 0.87 4.19 14.80
N PRO A 56 0.14 3.13 15.19
CA PRO A 56 0.26 2.55 16.52
C PRO A 56 1.70 2.23 16.91
N LYS A 57 2.05 2.47 18.17
CA LYS A 57 3.43 2.34 18.65
C LYS A 57 3.99 0.93 18.46
N ASP A 58 3.19 -0.08 18.75
CA ASP A 58 3.50 -1.50 18.55
C ASP A 58 3.82 -1.83 17.08
N VAL A 59 3.10 -1.25 16.11
CA VAL A 59 3.42 -1.36 14.68
C VAL A 59 4.76 -0.72 14.37
N MET A 60 5.02 0.50 14.88
CA MET A 60 6.31 1.18 14.69
C MET A 60 7.49 0.43 15.32
N ASP A 61 7.27 -0.21 16.48
CA ASP A 61 8.27 -1.06 17.14
C ASP A 61 8.49 -2.36 16.33
N ALA A 62 7.41 -2.97 15.82
CA ALA A 62 7.47 -4.17 14.98
C ALA A 62 8.21 -3.95 13.65
N LEU A 63 8.04 -2.80 13.00
CA LEU A 63 8.77 -2.45 11.77
C LEU A 63 10.29 -2.51 11.96
N ARG A 64 10.78 -2.12 13.14
CA ARG A 64 12.21 -2.10 13.51
C ARG A 64 12.69 -3.39 14.17
N SER A 65 11.78 -4.26 14.58
CA SER A 65 12.11 -5.48 15.31
C SER A 65 12.70 -6.55 14.41
N SER A 66 13.75 -7.24 14.89
CA SER A 66 14.31 -8.44 14.27
C SER A 66 13.53 -9.72 14.59
N THR A 67 12.63 -9.67 15.58
CA THR A 67 11.82 -10.81 16.02
C THR A 67 10.45 -10.89 15.34
N VAL A 68 10.04 -9.81 14.66
CA VAL A 68 8.81 -9.74 13.87
C VAL A 68 9.13 -9.84 12.38
N THR A 69 8.48 -10.78 11.71
CA THR A 69 8.55 -10.90 10.26
C THR A 69 7.54 -9.95 9.62
N LYS A 70 8.00 -9.05 8.76
CA LYS A 70 7.11 -8.20 7.96
C LYS A 70 6.81 -8.91 6.65
N THR A 71 5.58 -8.82 6.17
CA THR A 71 5.21 -9.39 4.88
C THR A 71 4.31 -8.44 4.09
N ALA A 72 4.51 -8.41 2.77
CA ALA A 72 3.73 -7.59 1.85
C ALA A 72 3.78 -8.18 0.44
N PHE A 73 2.74 -7.90 -0.36
CA PHE A 73 2.70 -8.27 -1.77
C PHE A 73 3.49 -7.25 -2.58
N ASN A 74 4.78 -7.56 -2.83
CA ASN A 74 5.83 -6.67 -3.34
C ASN A 74 6.65 -5.92 -2.28
N ALA A 75 6.96 -6.56 -1.14
CA ALA A 75 7.71 -6.01 0.00
C ALA A 75 8.94 -5.13 -0.27
N ALA A 76 9.56 -5.16 -1.46
CA ALA A 76 10.58 -4.18 -1.83
C ALA A 76 10.02 -2.74 -1.91
N PHE A 77 8.78 -2.58 -2.38
CA PHE A 77 8.11 -1.29 -2.48
C PHE A 77 7.81 -0.72 -1.10
N GLU A 78 7.08 -1.48 -0.28
CA GLU A 78 6.57 -1.07 1.03
C GLU A 78 7.73 -0.74 1.96
N ARG A 79 8.78 -1.58 1.95
CA ARG A 79 10.00 -1.33 2.70
C ARG A 79 10.65 0.00 2.33
N THR A 80 10.72 0.32 1.03
CA THR A 80 11.33 1.55 0.53
C THR A 80 10.48 2.78 0.86
N ALA A 81 9.16 2.68 0.70
CA ALA A 81 8.19 3.72 1.05
C ALA A 81 8.23 4.04 2.55
N ILE A 82 8.16 3.01 3.41
CA ILE A 82 8.18 3.14 4.87
C ILE A 82 9.49 3.73 5.34
N ALA A 83 10.63 3.22 4.86
CA ALA A 83 11.94 3.74 5.25
C ALA A 83 12.08 5.22 4.91
N LYS A 84 11.62 5.61 3.72
CA LYS A 84 11.64 7.01 3.26
C LYS A 84 10.70 7.91 4.07
N HIS A 85 9.47 7.48 4.32
CA HIS A 85 8.44 8.28 4.96
C HIS A 85 8.72 8.48 6.46
N PHE A 86 9.04 7.41 7.18
CA PHE A 86 9.25 7.46 8.62
C PHE A 86 10.71 7.69 9.04
N GLY A 87 11.66 7.70 8.10
CA GLY A 87 13.08 7.86 8.39
C GLY A 87 13.64 6.71 9.23
N ILE A 88 13.16 5.48 8.98
CA ILE A 88 13.58 4.28 9.71
C ILE A 88 14.34 3.31 8.81
N GLU A 89 15.18 2.49 9.41
CA GLU A 89 15.74 1.34 8.71
C GLU A 89 14.74 0.19 8.71
N CYS A 90 14.52 -0.39 7.54
CA CYS A 90 13.77 -1.62 7.39
C CYS A 90 14.72 -2.69 6.84
N ASP A 91 15.30 -3.51 7.71
CA ASP A 91 16.26 -4.55 7.33
C ASP A 91 15.57 -5.66 6.51
N PRO A 92 15.97 -5.88 5.24
CA PRO A 92 15.36 -6.89 4.37
C PRO A 92 15.43 -8.33 4.91
N LEU A 93 16.33 -8.67 5.84
CA LEU A 93 16.40 -9.99 6.46
C LEU A 93 15.10 -10.38 7.18
N HIS A 94 14.35 -9.39 7.65
CA HIS A 94 13.11 -9.57 8.40
C HIS A 94 11.85 -9.31 7.56
N TRP A 95 11.99 -9.23 6.23
CA TRP A 95 10.88 -9.07 5.29
C TRP A 95 10.68 -10.30 4.43
N ARG A 96 9.42 -10.62 4.15
CA ARG A 96 8.99 -11.66 3.21
C ARG A 96 8.13 -11.03 2.13
N CYS A 97 8.36 -11.42 0.88
CA CYS A 97 7.59 -10.94 -0.25
C CYS A 97 6.68 -12.07 -0.74
N THR A 98 5.38 -11.92 -0.57
CA THR A 98 4.39 -12.92 -1.00
C THR A 98 4.36 -13.05 -2.53
N ALA A 99 4.59 -11.96 -3.27
CA ALA A 99 4.71 -12.00 -4.73
C ALA A 99 5.89 -12.88 -5.20
N VAL A 100 7.04 -12.80 -4.53
CA VAL A 100 8.19 -13.68 -4.84
C VAL A 100 7.86 -15.13 -4.47
N HIS A 101 7.23 -15.35 -3.31
CA HIS A 101 6.81 -16.69 -2.90
C HIS A 101 5.83 -17.33 -3.90
N ALA A 102 4.86 -16.56 -4.39
CA ALA A 102 3.93 -17.00 -5.44
C ALA A 102 4.68 -17.48 -6.69
N LEU A 103 5.68 -16.73 -7.16
CA LEU A 103 6.51 -17.12 -8.30
C LEU A 103 7.29 -18.42 -8.04
N THR A 104 7.77 -18.66 -6.82
CA THR A 104 8.43 -19.94 -6.49
C THR A 104 7.51 -21.16 -6.59
N LEU A 105 6.19 -20.93 -6.49
CA LEU A 105 5.15 -21.96 -6.62
C LEU A 105 4.59 -22.05 -8.05
N GLY A 106 5.12 -21.28 -9.00
CA GLY A 106 4.59 -21.21 -10.37
C GLY A 106 3.27 -20.45 -10.49
N LEU A 107 2.89 -19.68 -9.47
CA LEU A 107 1.71 -18.82 -9.48
C LEU A 107 2.03 -17.45 -10.14
N PRO A 108 1.01 -16.67 -10.54
CA PRO A 108 1.23 -15.33 -11.08
C PRO A 108 1.99 -14.40 -10.11
N GLY A 109 2.79 -13.50 -10.64
CA GLY A 109 3.56 -12.52 -9.84
C GLY A 109 2.77 -11.28 -9.39
N TYR A 110 1.45 -11.27 -9.59
CA TYR A 110 0.56 -10.15 -9.27
C TYR A 110 -0.67 -10.64 -8.51
N LEU A 111 -1.12 -9.87 -7.51
CA LEU A 111 -2.08 -10.29 -6.48
C LEU A 111 -3.40 -10.81 -7.09
N GLU A 112 -3.93 -10.09 -8.08
CA GLU A 112 -5.16 -10.47 -8.80
C GLU A 112 -5.07 -11.87 -9.43
N GLY A 113 -3.93 -12.21 -10.05
CA GLY A 113 -3.75 -13.51 -10.68
C GLY A 113 -3.55 -14.63 -9.67
N VAL A 114 -2.89 -14.36 -8.54
CA VAL A 114 -2.77 -15.33 -7.43
C VAL A 114 -4.16 -15.64 -6.86
N ALA A 115 -4.94 -14.60 -6.56
CA ALA A 115 -6.29 -14.75 -6.03
C ALA A 115 -7.21 -15.54 -6.97
N GLU A 116 -7.14 -15.28 -8.27
CA GLU A 116 -7.91 -16.01 -9.29
C GLU A 116 -7.54 -17.49 -9.33
N VAL A 117 -6.23 -17.81 -9.41
CA VAL A 117 -5.75 -19.21 -9.49
C VAL A 117 -6.09 -19.99 -8.23
N LEU A 118 -5.97 -19.37 -7.06
CA LEU A 118 -6.30 -19.97 -5.76
C LEU A 118 -7.80 -19.94 -5.45
N LYS A 119 -8.62 -19.31 -6.31
CA LYS A 119 -10.08 -19.16 -6.14
C LYS A 119 -10.44 -18.51 -4.81
N LEU A 120 -9.67 -17.50 -4.40
CA LEU A 120 -9.98 -16.72 -3.21
C LEU A 120 -11.28 -15.93 -3.42
N GLU A 121 -12.10 -15.84 -2.38
CA GLU A 121 -13.37 -15.10 -2.42
C GLU A 121 -13.13 -13.59 -2.62
N ALA A 122 -12.03 -13.09 -2.09
CA ALA A 122 -11.56 -11.72 -2.27
C ALA A 122 -10.88 -11.54 -3.64
N GLN A 123 -11.69 -11.40 -4.69
CA GLN A 123 -11.21 -11.02 -6.02
C GLN A 123 -11.17 -9.49 -6.17
N LYS A 124 -10.11 -8.95 -6.81
CA LYS A 124 -9.96 -7.51 -6.99
C LYS A 124 -11.08 -6.94 -7.87
N ASP A 125 -11.81 -5.98 -7.32
CA ASP A 125 -12.81 -5.20 -8.01
C ASP A 125 -12.13 -4.20 -8.97
N ALA A 126 -12.63 -4.06 -10.20
CA ALA A 126 -12.23 -3.01 -11.15
C ALA A 126 -12.30 -1.60 -10.52
N LYS A 127 -13.13 -1.45 -9.49
CA LYS A 127 -13.21 -0.27 -8.61
C LYS A 127 -11.86 0.10 -7.97
N GLY A 128 -11.06 -0.86 -7.52
CA GLY A 128 -9.75 -0.60 -6.88
C GLY A 128 -8.77 0.12 -7.81
N LYS A 129 -8.66 -0.34 -9.08
CA LYS A 129 -7.82 0.32 -10.09
C LYS A 129 -8.25 1.77 -10.35
N ALA A 130 -9.55 2.05 -10.29
CA ALA A 130 -10.08 3.40 -10.45
C ALA A 130 -9.78 4.30 -9.23
N LEU A 131 -9.81 3.74 -8.01
CA LEU A 131 -9.50 4.45 -6.77
C LEU A 131 -8.01 4.81 -6.69
N ILE A 132 -7.11 3.86 -6.95
CA ILE A 132 -5.66 4.11 -7.05
C ILE A 132 -5.41 5.22 -8.08
N LYS A 133 -5.98 5.13 -9.28
CA LYS A 133 -5.81 6.18 -10.29
C LYS A 133 -6.34 7.54 -9.85
N TYR A 134 -7.37 7.58 -9.01
CA TYR A 134 -7.98 8.82 -8.56
C TYR A 134 -7.14 9.53 -7.48
N PHE A 135 -6.66 8.79 -6.47
CA PHE A 135 -5.98 9.35 -5.30
C PHE A 135 -4.44 9.28 -5.37
N SER A 136 -3.89 8.28 -6.04
CA SER A 136 -2.46 7.94 -6.01
C SER A 136 -1.68 8.43 -7.23
N VAL A 137 -2.37 8.96 -8.25
CA VAL A 137 -1.77 9.43 -9.50
C VAL A 137 -2.20 10.88 -9.77
N PRO A 138 -1.31 11.75 -10.28
CA PRO A 138 -1.70 13.09 -10.73
C PRO A 138 -2.88 13.07 -11.70
N CYS A 139 -3.81 14.01 -11.53
CA CYS A 139 -4.95 14.15 -12.43
C CYS A 139 -4.69 15.26 -13.46
N LYS A 140 -5.24 15.10 -14.66
CA LYS A 140 -5.17 16.17 -15.67
C LYS A 140 -6.10 17.32 -15.27
N PRO A 141 -5.67 18.58 -15.39
CA PRO A 141 -6.54 19.72 -15.11
C PRO A 141 -7.67 19.78 -16.15
N THR A 142 -8.91 19.85 -15.67
CA THR A 142 -10.11 19.98 -16.49
C THR A 142 -11.03 21.06 -15.92
N LYS A 143 -12.01 21.51 -16.71
CA LYS A 143 -13.05 22.41 -16.20
C LYS A 143 -13.87 21.77 -15.07
N THR A 144 -14.16 20.47 -15.18
CA THR A 144 -15.01 19.74 -14.23
C THR A 144 -14.33 19.46 -12.89
N ASN A 145 -13.00 19.33 -12.88
CA ASN A 145 -12.24 19.15 -11.64
C ASN A 145 -11.66 20.46 -11.08
N GLY A 146 -12.07 21.62 -11.61
CA GLY A 146 -11.60 22.92 -11.15
C GLY A 146 -10.13 23.22 -11.46
N GLY A 147 -9.55 22.57 -12.49
CA GLY A 147 -8.14 22.76 -12.85
C GLY A 147 -7.14 22.06 -11.93
N ARG A 148 -7.60 21.14 -11.08
CA ARG A 148 -6.74 20.39 -10.16
C ARG A 148 -5.75 19.49 -10.90
N THR A 149 -4.58 19.33 -10.30
CA THR A 149 -3.53 18.40 -10.72
C THR A 149 -3.37 17.19 -9.80
N ARG A 150 -4.09 17.19 -8.66
CA ARG A 150 -4.15 16.12 -7.67
C ARG A 150 -5.55 16.04 -7.07
N ASN A 151 -6.03 14.84 -6.74
CA ASN A 151 -7.23 14.68 -5.93
C ASN A 151 -6.86 14.31 -4.49
N TYR A 152 -7.50 14.96 -3.52
CA TYR A 152 -7.37 14.72 -2.09
C TYR A 152 -8.64 14.03 -1.56
N PRO A 153 -8.59 13.40 -0.38
CA PRO A 153 -9.75 12.77 0.25
C PRO A 153 -11.03 13.63 0.24
N HIS A 154 -10.92 14.90 0.63
CA HIS A 154 -12.04 15.83 0.70
C HIS A 154 -12.69 16.16 -0.67
N HIS A 155 -12.02 15.84 -1.78
CA HIS A 155 -12.60 15.99 -3.12
C HIS A 155 -13.62 14.91 -3.48
N ALA A 156 -13.55 13.75 -2.83
CA ALA A 156 -14.50 12.66 -3.01
C ALA A 156 -14.52 11.74 -1.76
N PRO A 157 -15.14 12.19 -0.65
CA PRO A 157 -15.14 11.45 0.61
C PRO A 157 -15.67 10.01 0.49
N ASP A 158 -16.75 9.81 -0.27
CA ASP A 158 -17.31 8.45 -0.46
C ASP A 158 -16.31 7.51 -1.15
N LYS A 159 -15.56 8.02 -2.13
CA LYS A 159 -14.49 7.26 -2.79
C LYS A 159 -13.31 7.02 -1.86
N TRP A 160 -13.06 7.92 -0.91
CA TRP A 160 -11.99 7.76 0.05
C TRP A 160 -12.29 6.61 1.02
N GLU A 161 -13.52 6.51 1.49
CA GLU A 161 -13.97 5.38 2.31
C GLU A 161 -13.93 4.05 1.53
N ASP A 162 -14.32 4.08 0.25
CA ASP A 162 -14.13 2.93 -0.63
C ASP A 162 -12.64 2.54 -0.77
N TYR A 163 -11.73 3.51 -0.76
CA TYR A 163 -10.30 3.25 -0.89
C TYR A 163 -9.69 2.69 0.39
N LYS A 164 -10.16 3.11 1.57
CA LYS A 164 -9.85 2.47 2.85
C LYS A 164 -10.33 1.02 2.88
N ALA A 165 -11.55 0.76 2.40
CA ALA A 165 -12.08 -0.59 2.31
C ALA A 165 -11.26 -1.47 1.34
N TYR A 166 -10.81 -0.89 0.23
CA TYR A 166 -9.92 -1.55 -0.72
C TYR A 166 -8.56 -1.94 -0.11
N ASN A 167 -7.85 -1.00 0.53
CA ASN A 167 -6.57 -1.28 1.18
C ASN A 167 -6.71 -2.33 2.30
N ARG A 168 -7.82 -2.31 3.04
CA ARG A 168 -8.15 -3.35 4.01
C ARG A 168 -8.27 -4.74 3.38
N GLN A 169 -8.92 -4.83 2.21
CA GLN A 169 -9.13 -6.08 1.50
C GLN A 169 -7.81 -6.69 1.01
N ASP A 170 -6.88 -5.87 0.52
CA ASP A 170 -5.60 -6.33 -0.06
C ASP A 170 -4.67 -7.01 0.96
N ILE A 171 -4.85 -6.79 2.27
CA ILE A 171 -4.15 -7.52 3.34
C ILE A 171 -4.66 -8.96 3.52
N VAL A 172 -5.95 -9.20 3.22
CA VAL A 172 -6.64 -10.47 3.47
C VAL A 172 -6.39 -11.50 2.35
N VAL A 173 -5.87 -11.04 1.19
CA VAL A 173 -5.62 -11.85 -0.02
C VAL A 173 -4.23 -12.49 0.01
#